data_AF-A0A431EBX3-F1
#
_entry.id   AF-A0A431EBX3-F1
#
_cell.length_a   1.000
_cell.length_b   1.000
_cell.length_c   1.000
_cell.angle_alpha   90.00
_cell.angle_beta   90.00
_cell.angle_gamma   90.00
#
_symmetry.space_group_name_H-M   'P 1'
#
loop_
_entity.id
_entity.type
_entity.pdbx_description
1 polymer ?
#
loop_
_entity_poly.entity_id
_entity_poly.type
_entity_poly.pdbx_seq_one_letter_code
_entity_poly.pdbx_strand_id
1 'polypeptide(L)'
;MKKINIKPQLIIGFVSYQLNLAIIGNKIQNSINEQCDIILSSATDLLCNLDSNSNIENSPYKQNIQGISLMLFSEDMIENLCTNKIKLFSNIKDYTERKKLIEKEVLSINIPFEAHCTNTLHYLIYDGLSQSESSLLELLYKHNPYPCALVGGGSSGNMDFSGTFIFYNGKILKNQALSIHVQFKSKYRFDLMKSQNFNPQSNITFTILDASLYDRTVREFIDKKTFQSINAVEALCNYFNCTFEELKNKMQEYTFALKIGEDYLISPMEINPDKTLFSYCDIESAQELSLLKKTNFIEAIKKDYEKFSLNKPKPLGAIFNDCILRRLHNKEHLNQIHFNDFPIVGFSSFGEIYGVGIAKSLVAIFFYEVENFNDFKPRYLKTFIQKYSDFKYYYLNIRAQKLEMTNEINKIILNQLKQNTSEIDKNTSIFKEIFEELENIRRSLTTISESFTNFTNYLEYNLYQSEEKMNLEKEVQSSLKNIDQLNSILDLISGIAEQTSLLSLNAGIEAARAGKLGRGFAVVADEVRKLSENTQMGLGEMEGAIKLVIQIIQSIAKSSNSSTQEMNFIRDKSNEFSKIISNLINSGKEISDKLKQRSNVGKDFEKNVNQLKCYEDVLAKLNQY
;
A
#
# COMPACT_ATOMS: atom_id res chain seq x y z
N MET A 1 14.32 59.64 -23.52
CA MET A 1 13.54 59.18 -24.69
C MET A 1 13.37 60.23 -25.78
N LYS A 2 13.11 61.51 -25.48
CA LYS A 2 12.96 62.58 -26.51
C LYS A 2 14.13 62.81 -27.49
N LYS A 3 15.26 62.10 -27.33
CA LYS A 3 16.44 62.13 -28.22
C LYS A 3 16.67 60.80 -28.96
N ILE A 4 15.78 59.81 -28.81
CA ILE A 4 15.90 58.50 -29.47
C ILE A 4 15.36 58.66 -30.89
N ASN A 5 16.19 58.36 -31.90
CA ASN A 5 15.89 58.53 -33.31
C ASN A 5 15.17 57.31 -33.92
N ILE A 6 14.45 56.55 -33.09
CA ILE A 6 13.72 55.33 -33.44
C ILE A 6 12.26 55.58 -33.14
N LYS A 7 11.36 55.12 -34.01
CA LYS A 7 9.91 55.11 -33.81
C LYS A 7 9.46 53.76 -33.26
N PRO A 8 9.33 53.60 -31.93
CA PRO A 8 8.98 52.32 -31.34
C PRO A 8 7.50 52.02 -31.54
N GLN A 9 7.18 50.82 -32.00
CA GLN A 9 5.82 50.28 -32.01
C GLN A 9 5.54 49.45 -30.74
N LEU A 10 6.57 48.85 -30.14
CA LEU A 10 6.49 48.09 -28.90
C LEU A 10 7.69 48.39 -28.00
N ILE A 11 7.42 48.58 -26.71
CA ILE A 11 8.44 48.68 -25.66
C ILE A 11 8.18 47.60 -24.63
N ILE A 12 9.19 46.74 -24.44
CA ILE A 12 9.22 45.78 -23.36
C ILE A 12 10.27 46.25 -22.36
N GLY A 13 9.87 46.38 -21.09
CA GLY A 13 10.75 46.87 -20.05
C GLY A 13 10.65 46.10 -18.74
N PHE A 14 11.74 46.16 -17.99
CA PHE A 14 11.87 45.56 -16.68
C PHE A 14 12.30 46.64 -15.69
N VAL A 15 11.59 46.71 -14.56
CA VAL A 15 11.76 47.76 -13.57
C VAL A 15 12.05 47.13 -12.22
N SER A 16 13.12 47.58 -11.57
CA SER A 16 13.45 47.13 -10.21
C SER A 16 12.27 47.37 -9.27
N TYR A 17 11.90 46.36 -8.48
CA TYR A 17 10.70 46.39 -7.64
C TYR A 17 10.67 47.54 -6.62
N GLN A 18 11.82 48.10 -6.23
CA GLN A 18 11.89 49.26 -5.33
C GLN A 18 11.33 50.54 -5.96
N LEU A 19 11.18 50.56 -7.29
CA LEU A 19 10.65 51.70 -8.02
C LEU A 19 9.15 51.53 -8.28
N ASN A 20 8.42 52.65 -8.25
CA ASN A 20 6.99 52.63 -8.54
C ASN A 20 6.74 52.44 -10.05
N LEU A 21 6.31 51.24 -10.42
CA LEU A 21 6.06 50.83 -11.80
C LEU A 21 5.04 51.75 -12.51
N ALA A 22 4.00 52.20 -11.81
CA ALA A 22 2.98 53.07 -12.39
C ALA A 22 3.54 54.45 -12.74
N ILE A 23 4.32 55.04 -11.83
CA ILE A 23 4.97 56.34 -12.07
C ILE A 23 5.95 56.25 -13.24
N ILE A 24 6.75 55.17 -13.30
CA ILE A 24 7.70 54.95 -14.38
C ILE A 24 6.99 54.75 -15.72
N GLY A 25 5.99 53.87 -15.76
CA GLY A 25 5.20 53.61 -16.96
C GLY A 25 4.56 54.87 -17.51
N ASN A 26 3.94 55.68 -16.65
CA ASN A 26 3.36 56.96 -17.05
C ASN A 26 4.41 57.95 -17.55
N LYS A 27 5.59 58.02 -16.93
CA LYS A 27 6.70 58.88 -17.41
C LYS A 27 7.21 58.44 -18.78
N ILE A 28 7.35 57.13 -19.01
CA ILE A 28 7.76 56.57 -20.29
C ILE A 28 6.71 56.88 -21.35
N GLN A 29 5.44 56.61 -21.06
CA GLN A 29 4.32 56.88 -21.95
C GLN A 29 4.22 58.36 -22.34
N ASN A 30 4.35 59.28 -21.38
CA ASN A 30 4.35 60.72 -21.64
C ASN A 30 5.59 61.23 -22.40
N SER A 31 6.63 60.39 -22.53
CA SER A 31 7.87 60.75 -23.23
C SER A 31 7.92 60.26 -24.68
N ILE A 32 6.92 59.47 -25.09
CA ILE A 32 6.76 58.92 -26.43
C ILE A 32 5.55 59.61 -27.06
N ASN A 33 5.75 60.21 -28.23
CA ASN A 33 4.72 61.03 -28.90
C ASN A 33 3.86 60.22 -29.89
N GLU A 34 4.09 58.91 -30.01
CA GLU A 34 3.50 58.04 -31.05
C GLU A 34 2.71 56.88 -30.42
N GLN A 35 1.87 56.23 -31.23
CA GLN A 35 1.08 55.08 -30.81
C GLN A 35 2.00 53.86 -30.63
N CYS A 36 2.34 53.56 -29.38
CA CYS A 36 3.25 52.49 -28.99
C CYS A 36 2.66 51.68 -27.84
N ASP A 37 2.73 50.35 -27.95
CA ASP A 37 2.42 49.48 -26.82
C ASP A 37 3.59 49.49 -25.82
N ILE A 38 3.30 49.77 -24.55
CA ILE A 38 4.29 49.85 -23.48
C ILE A 38 3.94 48.79 -22.44
N ILE A 39 4.83 47.81 -22.31
CA ILE A 39 4.69 46.69 -21.40
C ILE A 39 5.88 46.71 -20.45
N LEU A 40 5.61 46.92 -19.16
CA LEU A 40 6.63 46.88 -18.12
C LEU A 40 6.30 45.80 -17.10
N SER A 41 7.30 45.04 -16.69
CA SER A 41 7.19 44.09 -15.58
C SER A 41 8.04 44.53 -14.41
N SER A 42 7.52 44.39 -13.20
CA SER A 42 8.34 44.44 -11.99
C SER A 42 9.33 43.27 -11.97
N ALA A 43 10.51 43.52 -11.43
CA ALA A 43 11.60 42.57 -11.33
C ALA A 43 12.33 42.68 -9.98
N THR A 44 12.64 41.54 -9.36
CA THR A 44 13.49 41.50 -8.15
C THR A 44 14.90 42.02 -8.44
N ASP A 45 15.51 41.53 -9.53
CA ASP A 45 16.80 42.01 -10.03
C ASP A 45 16.75 42.21 -11.54
N LEU A 46 17.41 43.27 -12.02
CA LEU A 46 17.59 43.51 -13.44
C LEU A 46 18.77 42.72 -14.01
N LEU A 47 18.73 42.53 -15.33
CA LEU A 47 19.81 42.00 -16.13
C LEU A 47 19.96 42.92 -17.33
N CYS A 48 21.12 43.57 -17.43
CA CYS A 48 21.47 44.38 -18.58
C CYS A 48 22.98 44.59 -18.65
N ASN A 49 23.50 44.69 -19.86
CA ASN A 49 24.80 45.29 -20.10
C ASN A 49 24.62 46.79 -20.35
N LEU A 50 25.56 47.59 -19.83
CA LEU A 50 25.57 49.03 -20.02
C LEU A 50 26.34 49.37 -21.29
N ASP A 51 25.79 50.27 -22.10
CA ASP A 51 26.54 50.95 -23.16
C ASP A 51 27.06 52.27 -22.59
N SER A 52 28.31 52.26 -22.14
CA SER A 52 29.03 53.47 -21.76
C SER A 52 29.88 53.92 -22.94
N ASN A 53 29.46 54.97 -23.64
CA ASN A 53 30.22 55.66 -24.68
C ASN A 53 30.78 54.74 -25.77
N SER A 54 29.97 53.85 -26.37
CA SER A 54 30.26 52.96 -27.51
C SER A 54 30.92 51.60 -27.22
N ASN A 55 31.18 51.28 -25.95
CA ASN A 55 31.56 49.93 -25.52
C ASN A 55 30.46 49.34 -24.64
N ILE A 56 29.85 48.26 -25.13
CA ILE A 56 28.92 47.42 -24.37
C ILE A 56 29.74 46.64 -23.35
N GLU A 57 29.41 46.77 -22.06
CA GLU A 57 30.05 45.96 -21.03
C GLU A 57 29.83 44.47 -21.26
N ASN A 58 30.89 43.68 -21.07
CA ASN A 58 30.90 42.26 -21.41
C ASN A 58 29.98 41.39 -20.52
N SER A 59 29.69 41.79 -19.28
CA SER A 59 28.81 41.02 -18.38
C SER A 59 27.44 41.69 -18.23
N PRO A 60 26.34 40.99 -18.53
CA PRO A 60 24.99 41.52 -18.28
C PRO A 60 24.53 41.38 -16.82
N TYR A 61 25.36 40.78 -15.95
CA TYR A 61 25.04 40.47 -14.56
C TYR A 61 25.77 41.39 -13.59
N LYS A 62 25.49 42.69 -13.65
CA LYS A 62 25.98 43.60 -12.61
C LYS A 62 25.14 43.47 -11.34
N GLN A 63 25.82 43.34 -10.20
CA GLN A 63 25.16 43.26 -8.90
C GLN A 63 24.49 44.59 -8.54
N ASN A 64 23.31 44.52 -7.91
CA ASN A 64 22.57 45.66 -7.35
C ASN A 64 22.24 46.79 -8.35
N ILE A 65 22.03 46.49 -9.64
CA ILE A 65 21.47 47.48 -10.56
C ILE A 65 20.01 47.75 -10.18
N GLN A 66 19.79 48.86 -9.49
CA GLN A 66 18.48 49.48 -9.38
C GLN A 66 18.26 50.39 -10.58
N GLY A 67 17.19 50.17 -11.33
CA GLY A 67 16.92 50.99 -12.50
C GLY A 67 15.77 50.49 -13.36
N ILE A 68 15.90 50.78 -14.65
CA ILE A 68 14.93 50.45 -15.69
C ILE A 68 15.74 49.92 -16.86
N SER A 69 15.40 48.74 -17.35
CA SER A 69 15.94 48.17 -18.59
C SER A 69 14.85 48.11 -19.65
N LEU A 70 15.11 48.62 -20.85
CA LEU A 70 14.10 48.76 -21.90
C LEU A 70 14.65 48.24 -23.23
N MET A 71 13.83 47.46 -23.92
CA MET A 71 14.04 47.10 -25.32
C MET A 71 12.92 47.69 -26.17
N LEU A 72 13.32 48.46 -27.17
CA LEU A 72 12.43 49.18 -28.08
C LEU A 72 12.43 48.48 -29.43
N PHE A 73 11.25 48.13 -29.93
CA PHE A 73 11.06 47.51 -31.24
C PHE A 73 10.50 48.54 -32.22
N SER A 74 11.23 48.80 -33.31
CA SER A 74 10.83 49.76 -34.35
C SER A 74 9.61 49.27 -35.14
N GLU A 75 8.81 50.21 -35.67
CA GLU A 75 7.80 49.94 -36.71
C GLU A 75 8.40 49.28 -37.97
N ASP A 76 9.71 49.42 -38.20
CA ASP A 76 10.43 48.74 -39.28
C ASP A 76 10.58 47.25 -39.02
N MET A 77 10.57 46.83 -37.75
CA MET A 77 10.82 45.45 -37.33
C MET A 77 9.53 44.62 -37.25
N ILE A 78 8.44 45.25 -36.85
CA ILE A 78 7.15 44.60 -36.57
C ILE A 78 6.24 44.75 -37.79
N GLU A 79 5.70 43.63 -38.27
CA GLU A 79 4.65 43.57 -39.28
C GLU A 79 3.27 43.72 -38.63
N ASN A 80 3.00 42.88 -37.62
CA ASN A 80 1.75 42.89 -36.87
C ASN A 80 2.02 42.72 -35.37
N LEU A 81 1.20 43.37 -34.54
CA LEU A 81 1.25 43.29 -33.09
C LEU A 81 -0.15 43.07 -32.52
N CYS A 82 -0.29 42.11 -31.61
CA CYS A 82 -1.54 41.90 -30.88
C CYS A 82 -1.26 41.53 -29.42
N THR A 83 -1.85 42.29 -28.50
CA THR A 83 -1.72 42.07 -27.06
C THR A 83 -3.08 41.76 -26.44
N ASN A 84 -3.23 40.54 -25.90
CA ASN A 84 -4.45 40.10 -25.22
C ASN A 84 -4.23 40.04 -23.70
N LYS A 85 -5.22 40.48 -22.92
CA LYS A 85 -5.23 40.35 -21.46
C LYS A 85 -6.02 39.12 -21.06
N ILE A 86 -5.51 38.35 -20.10
CA ILE A 86 -6.13 37.13 -19.60
C ILE A 86 -6.25 37.24 -18.09
N LYS A 87 -7.45 37.07 -17.53
CA LYS A 87 -7.61 37.01 -16.06
C LYS A 87 -7.18 35.66 -15.51
N LEU A 88 -6.52 35.66 -14.36
CA LEU A 88 -5.97 34.45 -13.73
C LEU A 88 -6.80 33.94 -12.54
N PHE A 89 -7.74 34.75 -12.04
CA PHE A 89 -8.69 34.35 -10.99
C PHE A 89 -8.04 33.75 -9.73
N SER A 90 -6.85 34.24 -9.35
CA SER A 90 -6.08 33.76 -8.18
C SER A 90 -6.84 33.82 -6.84
N ASN A 91 -7.94 34.58 -6.76
CA ASN A 91 -8.83 34.67 -5.61
C ASN A 91 -9.74 33.43 -5.42
N ILE A 92 -9.91 32.59 -6.45
CA ILE A 92 -10.77 31.40 -6.39
C ILE A 92 -9.95 30.22 -5.91
N LYS A 93 -10.25 29.64 -4.74
CA LYS A 93 -9.45 28.54 -4.17
C LYS A 93 -9.66 27.19 -4.87
N ASP A 94 -10.84 26.95 -5.43
CA ASP A 94 -11.12 25.71 -6.17
C ASP A 94 -10.35 25.71 -7.49
N TYR A 95 -9.40 24.78 -7.63
CA TYR A 95 -8.54 24.68 -8.80
C TYR A 95 -9.33 24.37 -10.09
N THR A 96 -10.34 23.51 -10.01
CA THR A 96 -11.15 23.09 -11.16
C THR A 96 -12.02 24.24 -11.66
N GLU A 97 -12.66 24.96 -10.74
CA GLU A 97 -13.44 26.15 -11.07
C GLU A 97 -12.55 27.26 -11.63
N ARG A 98 -11.41 27.55 -10.99
CA ARG A 98 -10.43 28.53 -11.46
C ARG A 98 -9.98 28.21 -12.88
N LYS A 99 -9.59 26.96 -13.16
CA LYS A 99 -9.15 26.52 -14.49
C LYS A 99 -10.23 26.69 -15.55
N LYS A 100 -11.50 26.37 -15.25
CA LYS A 100 -12.63 26.59 -16.17
C LYS A 100 -12.84 28.07 -16.52
N LEU A 101 -12.60 28.98 -15.58
CA LEU A 101 -12.71 30.42 -15.83
C LEU A 101 -11.55 30.94 -16.66
N ILE A 102 -10.33 30.49 -16.39
CA ILE A 102 -9.15 30.80 -17.24
C ILE A 102 -9.38 30.26 -18.66
N GLU A 103 -9.96 29.06 -18.82
CA GLU A 103 -10.25 28.47 -20.13
C GLU A 103 -11.18 29.36 -20.97
N LYS A 104 -12.17 30.00 -20.36
CA LYS A 104 -13.04 30.97 -21.05
C LYS A 104 -12.27 32.21 -21.53
N GLU A 105 -11.36 32.74 -20.72
CA GLU A 105 -10.53 33.88 -21.12
C GLU A 105 -9.56 33.48 -22.25
N VAL A 106 -8.95 32.29 -22.19
CA VAL A 106 -8.07 31.76 -23.25
C VAL A 106 -8.83 31.57 -24.57
N LEU A 107 -10.04 31.01 -24.54
CA LEU A 107 -10.87 30.84 -25.74
C LEU A 107 -11.33 32.17 -26.36
N SER A 108 -11.30 33.26 -25.60
CA SER A 108 -11.64 34.60 -26.10
C SER A 108 -10.48 35.32 -26.80
N ILE A 109 -9.26 34.75 -26.74
CA ILE A 109 -8.08 35.31 -27.39
C ILE A 109 -8.30 35.29 -28.90
N ASN A 110 -8.17 36.46 -29.52
CA ASN A 110 -8.22 36.60 -30.97
C ASN A 110 -6.91 37.22 -31.47
N ILE A 111 -6.37 36.67 -32.55
CA ILE A 111 -5.18 37.20 -33.24
C ILE A 111 -5.65 37.62 -34.63
N PRO A 112 -5.59 38.92 -34.98
CA PRO A 112 -6.19 39.45 -36.21
C PRO A 112 -5.34 39.20 -37.46
N PHE A 113 -4.35 38.30 -37.40
CA PHE A 113 -3.43 37.97 -38.48
C PHE A 113 -3.02 36.49 -38.43
N GLU A 114 -2.60 35.94 -39.57
CA GLU A 114 -2.06 34.57 -39.64
C GLU A 114 -0.66 34.51 -39.02
N ALA A 115 -0.56 33.84 -37.87
CA ALA A 115 0.68 33.70 -37.13
C ALA A 115 1.44 32.43 -37.55
N HIS A 116 2.77 32.53 -37.67
CA HIS A 116 3.64 31.40 -38.00
C HIS A 116 4.82 31.28 -37.03
N CYS A 117 5.20 30.05 -36.68
CA CYS A 117 6.29 29.79 -35.73
C CYS A 117 7.66 30.36 -36.11
N THR A 118 7.90 30.66 -37.40
CA THR A 118 9.18 31.17 -37.92
C THR A 118 9.33 32.68 -37.83
N ASN A 119 8.23 33.43 -37.69
CA ASN A 119 8.24 34.89 -37.67
C ASN A 119 7.31 35.53 -36.63
N THR A 120 6.48 34.76 -35.94
CA THR A 120 5.62 35.24 -34.86
C THR A 120 6.11 34.71 -33.51
N LEU A 121 6.55 35.62 -32.65
CA LEU A 121 6.87 35.34 -31.25
C LEU A 121 5.59 35.47 -30.41
N HIS A 122 5.31 34.47 -29.58
CA HIS A 122 4.30 34.56 -28.54
C HIS A 122 4.99 34.80 -27.20
N TYR A 123 5.00 36.05 -26.76
CA TYR A 123 5.63 36.45 -25.51
C TYR A 123 4.59 36.58 -24.39
N LEU A 124 4.79 35.85 -23.29
CA LEU A 124 3.87 35.81 -22.15
C LEU A 124 4.49 36.51 -20.94
N ILE A 125 3.77 37.46 -20.36
CA ILE A 125 4.11 38.05 -19.05
C ILE A 125 2.89 37.90 -18.16
N TYR A 126 3.05 37.37 -16.96
CA TYR A 126 1.92 37.16 -16.04
C TYR A 126 2.29 37.50 -14.59
N ASP A 127 1.26 37.62 -13.76
CA ASP A 127 1.40 37.84 -12.33
C ASP A 127 2.03 36.60 -11.68
N GLY A 128 3.28 36.73 -11.26
CA GLY A 128 4.07 35.62 -10.71
C GLY A 128 3.58 35.09 -9.36
N LEU A 129 2.56 35.71 -8.75
CA LEU A 129 1.93 35.25 -7.50
C LEU A 129 0.51 34.74 -7.70
N SER A 130 0.10 34.56 -8.95
CA SER A 130 -1.25 34.09 -9.27
C SER A 130 -1.49 32.61 -8.96
N GLN A 131 -0.45 31.78 -8.86
CA GLN A 131 -0.56 30.31 -8.73
C GLN A 131 -1.51 29.71 -9.79
N SER A 132 -1.47 30.28 -10.99
CA SER A 132 -2.38 29.97 -12.10
C SER A 132 -1.62 29.75 -13.40
N GLU A 133 -0.29 29.84 -13.34
CA GLU A 133 0.64 29.70 -14.45
C GLU A 133 0.46 28.37 -15.17
N SER A 134 0.49 27.24 -14.46
CA SER A 134 0.38 25.91 -15.08
C SER A 134 -0.96 25.72 -15.80
N SER A 135 -2.05 26.17 -15.17
CA SER A 135 -3.39 26.13 -15.78
C SER A 135 -3.47 27.00 -17.03
N LEU A 136 -2.98 28.24 -16.97
CA LEU A 136 -2.95 29.15 -18.12
C LEU A 136 -2.17 28.54 -19.28
N LEU A 137 -0.97 28.04 -18.98
CA LEU A 137 -0.05 27.49 -19.96
C LEU A 137 -0.60 26.21 -20.63
N GLU A 138 -1.12 25.25 -19.84
CA GLU A 138 -1.80 24.07 -20.38
C GLU A 138 -2.93 24.46 -21.34
N LEU A 139 -3.76 25.43 -20.95
CA LEU A 139 -4.90 25.89 -21.73
C LEU A 139 -4.48 26.61 -23.02
N LEU A 140 -3.42 27.41 -22.97
CA LEU A 140 -2.84 28.02 -24.17
C LEU A 140 -2.36 26.93 -25.13
N TYR A 141 -1.63 25.90 -24.69
CA TYR A 141 -1.22 24.81 -25.59
C TYR A 141 -2.38 23.96 -26.13
N LYS A 142 -3.39 23.75 -25.31
CA LYS A 142 -4.59 22.98 -25.67
C LYS A 142 -5.40 23.69 -26.76
N HIS A 143 -5.63 24.99 -26.60
CA HIS A 143 -6.58 25.76 -27.42
C HIS A 143 -5.96 26.76 -28.39
N ASN A 144 -4.64 26.95 -28.39
CA ASN A 144 -4.01 27.93 -29.29
C ASN A 144 -4.24 27.53 -30.77
N PRO A 145 -4.95 28.37 -31.54
CA PRO A 145 -5.21 28.10 -32.95
C PRO A 145 -3.94 28.20 -33.82
N TYR A 146 -2.91 28.91 -33.36
CA TYR A 146 -1.68 29.14 -34.12
C TYR A 146 -0.45 28.63 -33.36
N PRO A 147 0.26 27.61 -33.86
CA PRO A 147 1.44 27.08 -33.17
C PRO A 147 2.59 28.08 -33.27
N CYS A 148 2.78 28.86 -32.21
CA CYS A 148 3.89 29.81 -32.06
C CYS A 148 4.79 29.42 -30.90
N ALA A 149 6.03 29.91 -30.91
CA ALA A 149 6.93 29.69 -29.79
C ALA A 149 6.51 30.56 -28.60
N LEU A 150 5.89 29.94 -27.60
CA LEU A 150 5.51 30.57 -26.34
C LEU A 150 6.72 30.62 -25.40
N VAL A 151 7.12 31.83 -25.06
CA VAL A 151 8.22 32.13 -24.12
C VAL A 151 7.80 33.25 -23.21
N GLY A 152 8.25 33.23 -21.96
CA GLY A 152 7.81 34.25 -21.02
C GLY A 152 8.39 34.09 -19.65
N GLY A 153 7.77 34.81 -18.72
CA GLY A 153 8.01 34.59 -17.31
C GLY A 153 7.09 35.42 -16.43
N GLY A 154 6.99 34.95 -15.18
CA GLY A 154 6.23 35.62 -14.15
C GLY A 154 6.96 36.90 -13.72
N SER A 155 6.21 37.99 -13.64
CA SER A 155 6.65 39.20 -12.96
C SER A 155 7.04 38.88 -11.53
N SER A 156 8.10 39.51 -11.03
CA SER A 156 8.63 39.25 -9.69
C SER A 156 8.60 40.52 -8.83
N GLY A 157 8.42 40.32 -7.52
CA GLY A 157 8.29 41.39 -6.53
C GLY A 157 9.47 41.46 -5.57
N ASN A 158 9.25 42.06 -4.39
CA ASN A 158 10.19 41.96 -3.27
C ASN A 158 10.29 40.49 -2.80
N MET A 159 11.41 40.10 -2.19
CA MET A 159 11.65 38.71 -1.75
C MET A 159 10.69 38.24 -0.62
N ASP A 160 9.82 39.12 -0.14
CA ASP A 160 8.73 38.85 0.80
C ASP A 160 7.38 38.55 0.11
N PHE A 161 7.35 38.53 -1.23
CA PHE A 161 6.14 38.31 -2.04
C PHE A 161 5.02 39.36 -1.83
N SER A 162 5.35 40.60 -1.43
CA SER A 162 4.40 41.71 -1.21
C SER A 162 3.60 42.17 -2.44
N GLY A 163 3.88 41.64 -3.63
CA GLY A 163 3.10 41.85 -4.85
C GLY A 163 3.95 41.86 -6.12
N THR A 164 3.36 41.45 -7.24
CA THR A 164 3.95 41.60 -8.58
C THR A 164 3.11 42.58 -9.39
N PHE A 165 3.74 43.29 -10.32
CA PHE A 165 3.07 44.33 -11.07
C PHE A 165 3.44 44.24 -12.54
N ILE A 166 2.40 44.32 -13.37
CA ILE A 166 2.53 44.47 -14.82
C ILE A 166 1.90 45.82 -15.17
N PHE A 167 2.60 46.61 -15.98
CA PHE A 167 2.06 47.83 -16.55
C PHE A 167 1.80 47.61 -18.03
N TYR A 168 0.60 47.99 -18.48
CA TYR A 168 0.24 48.01 -19.89
C TYR A 168 -0.53 49.29 -20.22
N ASN A 169 0.03 50.11 -21.10
CA ASN A 169 -0.60 51.32 -21.66
C ASN A 169 -1.35 52.19 -20.62
N GLY A 170 -0.67 52.57 -19.55
CA GLY A 170 -1.20 53.46 -18.51
C GLY A 170 -1.92 52.76 -17.35
N LYS A 171 -2.06 51.42 -17.39
CA LYS A 171 -2.77 50.65 -16.37
C LYS A 171 -1.86 49.62 -15.71
N ILE A 172 -1.96 49.52 -14.39
CA ILE A 172 -1.39 48.40 -13.65
C ILE A 172 -2.37 47.22 -13.72
N LEU A 173 -1.88 46.09 -14.17
CA LEU A 173 -2.60 44.83 -14.21
C LEU A 173 -2.18 43.98 -12.99
N LYS A 174 -3.16 43.42 -12.31
CA LYS A 174 -2.99 42.47 -11.19
C LYS A 174 -3.83 41.25 -11.48
N ASN A 175 -3.38 40.07 -11.07
CA ASN A 175 -4.09 38.80 -11.30
C ASN A 175 -4.44 38.59 -12.79
N GLN A 176 -3.51 38.99 -13.66
CA GLN A 176 -3.68 38.98 -15.10
C GLN A 176 -2.37 38.54 -15.79
N ALA A 177 -2.53 37.99 -16.99
CA ALA A 177 -1.45 37.75 -17.93
C ALA A 177 -1.64 38.61 -19.19
N LEU A 178 -0.52 38.91 -19.85
CA LEU A 178 -0.42 39.53 -21.15
C LEU A 178 0.13 38.52 -22.14
N SER A 179 -0.70 38.19 -23.13
CA SER A 179 -0.38 37.32 -24.24
C SER A 179 -0.07 38.19 -25.46
N ILE A 180 1.22 38.34 -25.75
CA ILE A 180 1.74 39.31 -26.74
C ILE A 180 2.20 38.54 -27.97
N HIS A 181 1.61 38.83 -29.12
CA HIS A 181 1.98 38.23 -30.39
C HIS A 181 2.67 39.27 -31.25
N VAL A 182 3.96 39.07 -31.50
CA VAL A 182 4.79 39.97 -32.30
C VAL A 182 5.18 39.24 -33.58
N GLN A 183 4.59 39.64 -34.70
CA GLN A 183 4.98 39.15 -36.01
C GLN A 183 6.02 40.08 -36.61
N PHE A 184 7.19 39.53 -36.95
CA PHE A 184 8.31 40.28 -37.48
C PHE A 184 8.28 40.34 -39.01
N LYS A 185 8.74 41.46 -39.59
CA LYS A 185 8.92 41.59 -41.04
C LYS A 185 9.97 40.60 -41.56
N SER A 186 9.95 40.33 -42.86
CA SER A 186 10.79 39.33 -43.52
C SER A 186 12.31 39.54 -43.33
N LYS A 187 12.79 40.74 -43.00
CA LYS A 187 14.21 41.01 -42.69
C LYS A 187 14.63 40.56 -41.28
N TYR A 188 13.69 40.34 -40.37
CA TYR A 188 13.99 40.11 -38.96
C TYR A 188 13.62 38.70 -38.51
N ARG A 189 14.48 38.08 -37.72
CA ARG A 189 14.28 36.73 -37.17
C ARG A 189 14.51 36.73 -35.68
N PHE A 190 14.00 35.69 -35.03
CA PHE A 190 14.33 35.39 -33.64
C PHE A 190 14.62 33.89 -33.49
N ASP A 191 15.38 33.53 -32.46
CA ASP A 191 15.53 32.15 -32.02
C ASP A 191 15.73 32.13 -30.50
N LEU A 192 15.52 30.95 -29.91
CA LEU A 192 15.49 30.78 -28.47
C LEU A 192 16.70 30.00 -28.00
N MET A 193 17.20 30.33 -26.82
CA MET A 193 18.23 29.53 -26.15
C MET A 193 17.73 29.18 -24.75
N LYS A 194 17.82 27.90 -24.42
CA LYS A 194 17.68 27.43 -23.05
C LYS A 194 19.06 27.01 -22.54
N SER A 195 19.40 27.39 -21.31
CA SER A 195 20.61 26.93 -20.64
C SER A 195 20.33 26.52 -19.20
N GLN A 196 20.97 25.43 -18.76
CA GLN A 196 20.88 24.90 -17.40
C GLN A 196 22.18 24.20 -17.02
N ASN A 197 22.55 24.23 -15.73
CA ASN A 197 23.77 23.59 -15.23
C ASN A 197 23.47 22.28 -14.48
N PHE A 198 22.63 21.45 -15.09
CA PHE A 198 22.19 20.18 -14.53
C PHE A 198 22.03 19.13 -15.62
N ASN A 199 22.61 17.94 -15.39
CA ASN A 199 22.56 16.81 -16.32
C ASN A 199 21.84 15.62 -15.70
N PRO A 200 21.04 14.87 -16.48
CA PRO A 200 20.35 13.68 -15.98
C PRO A 200 21.36 12.63 -15.53
N GLN A 201 21.07 11.96 -14.42
CA GLN A 201 21.74 10.71 -14.06
C GLN A 201 21.04 9.59 -14.82
N SER A 202 21.78 8.78 -15.60
CA SER A 202 21.18 7.73 -16.42
C SER A 202 20.37 6.75 -15.57
N ASN A 203 19.09 6.54 -15.95
CA ASN A 203 18.15 5.52 -15.46
C ASN A 203 17.50 5.72 -14.09
N ILE A 204 17.47 6.93 -13.52
CA ILE A 204 16.78 7.17 -12.24
C ILE A 204 15.59 8.09 -12.43
N THR A 205 14.41 7.50 -12.26
CA THR A 205 13.12 8.18 -12.31
C THR A 205 12.28 7.79 -11.10
N PHE A 206 11.61 8.76 -10.49
CA PHE A 206 10.64 8.54 -9.41
C PHE A 206 9.24 8.84 -9.93
N THR A 207 8.33 7.88 -9.82
CA THR A 207 6.93 8.07 -10.20
C THR A 207 6.13 8.52 -9.00
N ILE A 208 5.36 9.59 -9.17
CA ILE A 208 4.63 10.23 -8.08
C ILE A 208 3.32 9.49 -7.83
N LEU A 209 3.06 9.18 -6.56
CA LEU A 209 1.79 8.62 -6.14
C LEU A 209 0.88 9.68 -5.52
N ASP A 210 1.41 10.41 -4.55
CA ASP A 210 0.66 11.37 -3.75
C ASP A 210 1.35 12.73 -3.77
N ALA A 211 0.67 13.71 -4.36
CA ALA A 211 1.07 15.10 -4.40
C ALA A 211 -0.16 16.00 -4.22
N SER A 212 0.04 17.18 -3.66
CA SER A 212 -1.00 18.19 -3.49
C SER A 212 -0.61 19.48 -4.19
N LEU A 213 -1.48 19.93 -5.09
CA LEU A 213 -1.36 21.22 -5.77
C LEU A 213 -1.61 22.41 -4.84
N TYR A 214 -2.30 22.20 -3.71
CA TYR A 214 -2.68 23.27 -2.79
C TYR A 214 -1.51 23.75 -1.93
N ASP A 215 -0.81 22.81 -1.31
CA ASP A 215 0.37 23.07 -0.47
C ASP A 215 1.70 22.81 -1.19
N ARG A 216 1.63 22.38 -2.46
CA ARG A 216 2.77 22.02 -3.32
C ARG A 216 3.68 20.95 -2.70
N THR A 217 3.10 19.99 -2.01
CA THR A 217 3.86 18.89 -1.39
C THR A 217 3.79 17.60 -2.21
N VAL A 218 4.89 16.88 -2.27
CA VAL A 218 4.98 15.49 -2.75
C VAL A 218 5.29 14.60 -1.54
N ARG A 219 4.38 13.66 -1.27
CA ARG A 219 4.40 12.82 -0.07
C ARG A 219 4.94 11.43 -0.36
N GLU A 220 4.52 10.83 -1.46
CA GLU A 220 4.82 9.44 -1.79
C GLU A 220 5.17 9.23 -3.26
N PHE A 221 6.10 8.30 -3.49
CA PHE A 221 6.37 7.71 -4.79
C PHE A 221 5.75 6.31 -4.86
N ILE A 222 5.61 5.80 -6.08
CA ILE A 222 5.15 4.44 -6.37
C ILE A 222 6.19 3.68 -7.19
N ASP A 223 6.44 2.44 -6.79
CA ASP A 223 7.20 1.50 -7.62
C ASP A 223 6.29 0.98 -8.74
N LYS A 224 6.65 1.24 -10.01
CA LYS A 224 5.82 0.85 -11.17
C LYS A 224 5.73 -0.67 -11.39
N LYS A 225 6.56 -1.48 -10.74
CA LYS A 225 6.55 -2.95 -10.87
C LYS A 225 5.71 -3.58 -9.77
N THR A 226 5.85 -3.12 -8.53
CA THR A 226 5.13 -3.70 -7.39
C THR A 226 3.84 -2.95 -7.03
N PHE A 227 3.69 -1.72 -7.55
CA PHE A 227 2.66 -0.74 -7.18
C PHE A 227 2.60 -0.45 -5.67
N GLN A 228 3.71 -0.64 -4.97
CA GLN A 228 3.83 -0.27 -3.56
C GLN A 228 4.15 1.21 -3.43
N SER A 229 3.51 1.86 -2.46
CA SER A 229 3.82 3.22 -2.07
C SER A 229 5.07 3.26 -1.18
N ILE A 230 5.84 4.33 -1.30
CA ILE A 230 6.95 4.64 -0.43
C ILE A 230 6.98 6.14 -0.18
N ASN A 231 7.28 6.56 1.06
CA ASN A 231 7.45 7.98 1.35
C ASN A 231 8.56 8.56 0.44
N ALA A 232 8.33 9.75 -0.11
CA ALA A 232 9.22 10.33 -1.11
C ALA A 232 10.63 10.58 -0.57
N VAL A 233 10.74 11.04 0.68
CA VAL A 233 12.03 11.29 1.34
C VAL A 233 12.73 9.97 1.69
N GLU A 234 11.98 8.97 2.17
CA GLU A 234 12.51 7.63 2.42
C GLU A 234 13.06 6.97 1.15
N ALA A 235 12.35 7.08 0.03
CA ALA A 235 12.83 6.59 -1.26
C ALA A 235 14.16 7.23 -1.67
N LEU A 236 14.34 8.52 -1.40
CA LEU A 236 15.60 9.22 -1.65
C LEU A 236 16.72 8.79 -0.68
N CYS A 237 16.42 8.61 0.60
CA CYS A 237 17.37 8.04 1.57
C CYS A 237 17.86 6.66 1.13
N ASN A 238 16.94 5.80 0.68
CA ASN A 238 17.27 4.46 0.17
C ASN A 238 18.14 4.54 -1.09
N TYR A 239 17.80 5.42 -2.03
CA TYR A 239 18.57 5.62 -3.25
C TYR A 239 20.00 6.13 -2.97
N PHE A 240 20.14 7.11 -2.08
CA PHE A 240 21.45 7.69 -1.73
C PHE A 240 22.21 6.88 -0.66
N ASN A 241 21.60 5.81 -0.15
CA ASN A 241 22.07 5.02 0.98
C ASN A 241 22.55 5.92 2.14
N CYS A 242 21.65 6.78 2.63
CA CYS A 242 21.97 7.75 3.67
C CYS A 242 20.82 7.97 4.65
N THR A 243 21.13 8.62 5.77
CA THR A 243 20.13 9.08 6.74
C THR A 243 19.40 10.34 6.23
N PHE A 244 18.29 10.70 6.89
CA PHE A 244 17.54 11.91 6.59
C PHE A 244 18.37 13.20 6.72
N GLU A 245 19.23 13.28 7.74
CA GLU A 245 20.07 14.47 7.93
C GLU A 245 21.17 14.59 6.87
N GLU A 246 21.74 13.46 6.44
CA GLU A 246 22.71 13.43 5.34
C GLU A 246 22.07 13.75 3.98
N LEU A 247 20.79 13.37 3.80
CA LEU A 247 20.06 13.59 2.55
C LEU A 247 19.97 15.09 2.20
N LYS A 248 19.74 15.95 3.18
CA LYS A 248 19.67 17.42 2.97
C LYS A 248 20.95 17.96 2.34
N ASN A 249 22.10 17.49 2.80
CA ASN A 249 23.40 17.89 2.25
C ASN A 249 23.61 17.31 0.85
N LYS A 250 23.28 16.03 0.63
CA LYS A 250 23.40 15.41 -0.70
C LYS A 250 22.53 16.13 -1.73
N MET A 251 21.30 16.48 -1.38
CA MET A 251 20.35 17.15 -2.28
C MET A 251 20.79 18.54 -2.73
N GLN A 252 21.80 19.17 -2.12
CA GLN A 252 22.37 20.44 -2.64
C GLN A 252 23.00 20.28 -4.03
N GLU A 253 23.49 19.08 -4.35
CA GLU A 253 24.13 18.74 -5.63
C GLU A 253 23.15 18.15 -6.66
N TYR A 254 21.88 17.97 -6.29
CA TYR A 254 20.87 17.36 -7.15
C TYR A 254 19.62 18.23 -7.28
N THR A 255 18.83 17.94 -8.30
CA THR A 255 17.51 18.53 -8.50
C THR A 255 16.61 17.56 -9.26
N PHE A 256 15.31 17.80 -9.26
CA PHE A 256 14.37 17.02 -10.07
C PHE A 256 14.06 17.75 -11.37
N ALA A 257 13.71 16.99 -12.40
CA ALA A 257 13.18 17.52 -13.64
C ALA A 257 12.11 16.63 -14.23
N LEU A 258 11.13 17.25 -14.87
CA LEU A 258 10.18 16.58 -15.75
C LEU A 258 10.84 16.38 -17.11
N LYS A 259 10.71 15.18 -17.69
CA LYS A 259 11.21 14.90 -19.04
C LYS A 259 10.06 15.03 -20.04
N ILE A 260 10.17 15.96 -20.99
CA ILE A 260 9.18 16.18 -22.05
C ILE A 260 9.92 16.10 -23.38
N GLY A 261 9.63 15.05 -24.16
CA GLY A 261 10.44 14.71 -25.34
C GLY A 261 11.91 14.51 -24.95
N GLU A 262 12.79 15.30 -25.55
CA GLU A 262 14.23 15.31 -25.27
C GLU A 262 14.67 16.40 -24.25
N ASP A 263 13.73 17.23 -23.79
CA ASP A 263 14.03 18.34 -22.87
C ASP A 263 13.76 17.94 -21.41
N TYR A 264 14.66 18.36 -20.52
CA TYR A 264 14.50 18.23 -19.07
C TYR A 264 14.10 19.58 -18.47
N LEU A 265 12.92 19.67 -17.86
CA LEU A 265 12.40 20.88 -17.23
C LEU A 265 12.60 20.79 -15.72
N ILE A 266 13.53 21.58 -15.20
CA ILE A 266 13.92 21.50 -13.79
C ILE A 266 12.76 21.97 -12.91
N SER A 267 12.36 21.09 -12.00
CA SER A 267 11.34 21.28 -10.97
C SER A 267 12.01 21.05 -9.62
N PRO A 268 12.69 22.06 -9.05
CA PRO A 268 13.43 21.89 -7.82
C PRO A 268 12.48 21.59 -6.67
N MET A 269 12.96 20.78 -5.73
CA MET A 269 12.23 20.41 -4.53
C MET A 269 13.10 20.61 -3.30
N GLU A 270 12.46 20.98 -2.20
CA GLU A 270 13.07 21.11 -0.87
C GLU A 270 12.52 20.06 0.07
N ILE A 271 13.36 19.64 1.03
CA ILE A 271 12.97 18.64 2.01
C ILE A 271 12.38 19.35 3.21
N ASN A 272 11.11 19.06 3.51
CA ASN A 272 10.43 19.57 4.68
C ASN A 272 10.84 18.79 5.96
N PRO A 273 10.73 19.42 7.15
CA PRO A 273 11.01 18.75 8.42
C PRO A 273 10.12 17.53 8.70
N ASP A 274 8.90 17.50 8.14
CA ASP A 274 7.93 16.42 8.27
C ASP A 274 8.18 15.24 7.29
N LYS A 275 9.33 15.23 6.61
CA LYS A 275 9.73 14.21 5.62
C LYS A 275 8.83 14.18 4.38
N THR A 276 8.34 15.34 3.96
CA THR A 276 7.75 15.55 2.63
C THR A 276 8.68 16.38 1.75
N LEU A 277 8.38 16.44 0.45
CA LEU A 277 9.09 17.31 -0.49
C LEU A 277 8.21 18.50 -0.86
N PHE A 278 8.68 19.72 -0.66
CA PHE A 278 8.05 20.93 -1.20
C PHE A 278 8.51 21.16 -2.64
N SER A 279 7.58 21.34 -3.58
CA SER A 279 7.86 21.60 -4.98
C SER A 279 7.63 23.07 -5.34
N TYR A 280 8.58 23.67 -6.05
CA TYR A 280 8.42 25.03 -6.58
C TYR A 280 7.49 25.09 -7.81
N CYS A 281 7.26 23.95 -8.47
CA CYS A 281 6.38 23.82 -9.61
C CYS A 281 5.17 22.95 -9.25
N ASP A 282 4.08 23.08 -10.01
CA ASP A 282 2.89 22.25 -9.84
C ASP A 282 3.19 20.81 -10.29
N ILE A 283 2.87 19.85 -9.43
CA ILE A 283 3.21 18.44 -9.59
C ILE A 283 1.97 17.60 -9.27
N GLU A 284 1.70 16.61 -10.12
CA GLU A 284 0.51 15.75 -10.06
C GLU A 284 0.89 14.27 -9.95
N SER A 285 -0.06 13.43 -9.55
CA SER A 285 0.12 11.98 -9.51
C SER A 285 0.39 11.39 -10.90
N ALA A 286 1.08 10.25 -10.94
CA ALA A 286 1.57 9.56 -12.13
C ALA A 286 2.69 10.28 -12.93
N GLN A 287 3.07 11.51 -12.58
CA GLN A 287 4.23 12.16 -13.20
C GLN A 287 5.54 11.45 -12.85
N GLU A 288 6.50 11.46 -13.78
CA GLU A 288 7.85 10.92 -13.58
C GLU A 288 8.87 12.04 -13.40
N LEU A 289 9.60 11.99 -12.28
CA LEU A 289 10.67 12.92 -11.95
C LEU A 289 12.02 12.26 -12.22
N SER A 290 12.80 12.87 -13.10
CA SER A 290 14.20 12.50 -13.32
C SER A 290 15.10 13.19 -12.31
N LEU A 291 16.06 12.47 -11.74
CA LEU A 291 17.07 13.07 -10.88
C LEU A 291 18.25 13.60 -11.71
N LEU A 292 18.55 14.89 -11.56
CA LEU A 292 19.63 15.57 -12.26
C LEU A 292 20.71 15.98 -11.27
N LYS A 293 21.96 15.91 -11.71
CA LYS A 293 23.14 16.33 -10.93
C LYS A 293 23.64 17.68 -11.42
N LYS A 294 24.02 18.54 -10.48
CA LYS A 294 24.62 19.85 -10.74
C LYS A 294 25.92 19.70 -11.53
N THR A 295 26.13 20.61 -12.47
CA THR A 295 27.36 20.77 -13.25
C THR A 295 27.93 22.16 -13.08
N ASN A 296 29.13 22.38 -13.61
CA ASN A 296 29.75 23.71 -13.64
C ASN A 296 28.83 24.71 -14.34
N PHE A 297 28.50 25.79 -13.63
CA PHE A 297 27.55 26.80 -14.07
C PHE A 297 28.05 27.62 -15.27
N ILE A 298 29.33 28.02 -15.25
CA ILE A 298 29.93 28.87 -16.29
C ILE A 298 30.19 28.07 -17.56
N GLU A 299 30.72 26.85 -17.42
CA GLU A 299 30.96 25.97 -18.56
C GLU A 299 29.66 25.60 -19.27
N ALA A 300 28.58 25.35 -18.51
CA ALA A 300 27.27 25.01 -19.08
C ALA A 300 26.72 26.14 -19.97
N ILE A 301 26.65 27.37 -19.46
CA ILE A 301 26.13 28.51 -20.25
C ILE A 301 27.00 28.85 -21.45
N LYS A 302 28.34 28.77 -21.29
CA LYS A 302 29.28 29.00 -22.39
C LYS A 302 29.08 27.96 -23.50
N LYS A 303 29.04 26.69 -23.14
CA LYS A 303 28.80 25.58 -24.08
C LYS A 303 27.44 25.70 -24.77
N ASP A 304 26.38 26.02 -24.03
CA ASP A 304 25.04 26.19 -24.58
C ASP A 304 24.99 27.36 -25.57
N TYR A 305 25.62 28.49 -25.24
CA TYR A 305 25.69 29.65 -26.11
C TYR A 305 26.55 29.43 -27.35
N GLU A 306 27.75 28.88 -27.22
CA GLU A 306 28.61 28.51 -28.36
C GLU A 306 27.86 27.59 -29.31
N LYS A 307 27.22 26.56 -28.76
CA LYS A 307 26.40 25.63 -29.55
C LYS A 307 25.20 26.34 -30.21
N PHE A 308 24.57 27.30 -29.53
CA PHE A 308 23.44 28.06 -30.05
C PHE A 308 23.83 29.04 -31.15
N SER A 309 24.97 29.74 -31.04
CA SER A 309 25.40 30.82 -31.93
C SER A 309 26.07 30.35 -33.22
N LEU A 310 26.47 29.07 -33.30
CA LEU A 310 27.04 28.45 -34.52
C LEU A 310 26.19 28.75 -35.76
N ASN A 311 26.84 29.28 -36.81
CA ASN A 311 26.24 29.61 -38.12
C ASN A 311 25.06 30.60 -38.07
N LYS A 312 25.09 31.54 -37.12
CA LYS A 312 24.13 32.64 -37.04
C LYS A 312 24.86 33.99 -37.17
N PRO A 313 24.19 35.01 -37.72
CA PRO A 313 24.71 36.37 -37.67
C PRO A 313 24.77 36.87 -36.22
N LYS A 314 25.46 37.99 -36.03
CA LYS A 314 25.49 38.66 -34.73
C LYS A 314 24.07 39.11 -34.33
N PRO A 315 23.62 38.85 -33.08
CA PRO A 315 22.31 39.34 -32.63
C PRO A 315 22.25 40.88 -32.62
N LEU A 316 21.08 41.44 -32.95
CA LEU A 316 20.75 42.84 -32.71
C LEU A 316 20.60 43.13 -31.22
N GLY A 317 20.11 42.14 -30.47
CA GLY A 317 19.91 42.21 -29.04
C GLY A 317 19.22 40.95 -28.51
N ALA A 318 19.11 40.84 -27.20
CA ALA A 318 18.43 39.71 -26.57
C ALA A 318 17.59 40.10 -25.33
N ILE A 319 16.51 39.35 -25.10
CA ILE A 319 15.74 39.36 -23.86
C ILE A 319 16.07 38.10 -23.05
N PHE A 320 16.55 38.25 -21.83
CA PHE A 320 16.88 37.14 -20.93
C PHE A 320 15.82 36.99 -19.84
N ASN A 321 15.11 35.87 -19.88
CA ASN A 321 14.22 35.41 -18.80
C ASN A 321 15.03 34.46 -17.93
N ASP A 322 15.71 35.00 -16.93
CA ASP A 322 16.61 34.23 -16.07
C ASP A 322 15.94 33.88 -14.75
N CYS A 323 15.81 32.59 -14.45
CA CYS A 323 15.10 32.16 -13.26
C CYS A 323 15.73 32.73 -11.98
N ILE A 324 14.91 33.31 -11.09
CA ILE A 324 15.39 33.82 -9.80
C ILE A 324 16.14 32.76 -8.99
N LEU A 325 15.66 31.50 -8.98
CA LEU A 325 16.34 30.41 -8.30
C LEU A 325 17.68 30.06 -8.95
N ARG A 326 17.82 30.20 -10.28
CA ARG A 326 19.11 30.01 -10.97
C ARG A 326 20.11 31.05 -10.50
N ARG A 327 19.69 32.32 -10.41
CA ARG A 327 20.54 33.44 -9.98
C ARG A 327 20.94 33.34 -8.52
N LEU A 328 20.00 33.07 -7.62
CA LEU A 328 20.27 32.95 -6.18
C LEU A 328 21.29 31.85 -5.87
N HIS A 329 21.14 30.67 -6.48
CA HIS A 329 22.03 29.53 -6.23
C HIS A 329 23.42 29.64 -6.91
N ASN A 330 23.62 30.63 -7.79
CA ASN A 330 24.88 30.84 -8.51
C ASN A 330 25.41 32.27 -8.36
N LYS A 331 24.99 33.01 -7.33
CA LYS A 331 25.26 34.45 -7.14
C LYS A 331 26.74 34.82 -7.26
N GLU A 332 27.63 33.98 -6.74
CA GLU A 332 29.09 34.20 -6.76
C GLU A 332 29.71 34.10 -8.17
N HIS A 333 29.04 33.40 -9.08
CA HIS A 333 29.53 33.13 -10.43
C HIS A 333 28.88 34.02 -11.49
N LEU A 334 27.75 34.69 -11.21
CA LEU A 334 27.00 35.47 -12.22
C LEU A 334 27.86 36.50 -12.97
N ASN A 335 28.73 37.23 -12.26
CA ASN A 335 29.58 38.27 -12.85
C ASN A 335 30.63 37.72 -13.85
N GLN A 336 30.88 36.41 -13.84
CA GLN A 336 31.82 35.72 -14.71
C GLN A 336 31.20 35.35 -16.07
N ILE A 337 29.88 35.52 -16.21
CA ILE A 337 29.20 35.27 -17.47
C ILE A 337 29.43 36.47 -18.39
N HIS A 338 29.95 36.19 -19.59
CA HIS A 338 30.22 37.19 -20.61
C HIS A 338 29.48 36.85 -21.91
N PHE A 339 28.70 37.81 -22.39
CA PHE A 339 28.04 37.77 -23.69
C PHE A 339 28.49 39.01 -24.43
N ASN A 340 29.57 38.88 -25.20
CA ASN A 340 30.21 40.02 -25.81
C ASN A 340 29.39 40.53 -27.01
N ASP A 341 29.38 41.86 -27.17
CA ASP A 341 29.11 42.57 -28.43
C ASP A 341 27.65 42.94 -28.79
N PHE A 342 26.62 42.65 -27.99
CA PHE A 342 25.24 43.10 -28.30
C PHE A 342 24.41 43.46 -27.05
N PRO A 343 23.40 44.36 -27.17
CA PRO A 343 22.56 44.75 -26.04
C PRO A 343 21.71 43.60 -25.49
N ILE A 344 21.68 43.47 -24.17
CA ILE A 344 20.87 42.49 -23.45
C ILE A 344 20.00 43.23 -22.44
N VAL A 345 18.71 42.90 -22.44
CA VAL A 345 17.78 43.27 -21.40
C VAL A 345 17.20 42.02 -20.77
N GLY A 346 16.76 42.10 -19.53
CA GLY A 346 16.17 40.94 -18.88
C GLY A 346 15.90 41.20 -17.41
N PHE A 347 15.40 40.16 -16.76
CA PHE A 347 15.06 40.22 -15.36
C PHE A 347 15.08 38.84 -14.70
N SER A 348 15.16 38.85 -13.37
CA SER A 348 14.83 37.68 -12.57
C SER A 348 13.34 37.36 -12.71
N SER A 349 13.01 36.30 -13.41
CA SER A 349 11.63 35.83 -13.57
C SER A 349 11.41 34.46 -12.94
N PHE A 350 10.16 34.05 -12.81
CA PHE A 350 9.83 32.62 -12.86
C PHE A 350 9.83 32.23 -14.33
N GLY A 351 10.93 31.64 -14.81
CA GLY A 351 11.20 31.43 -16.23
C GLY A 351 10.34 30.33 -16.84
N GLU A 352 9.94 30.51 -18.10
CA GLU A 352 9.08 29.56 -18.81
C GLU A 352 9.54 29.35 -20.24
N ILE A 353 9.49 28.09 -20.67
CA ILE A 353 9.50 27.72 -22.07
C ILE A 353 8.36 26.72 -22.27
N TYR A 354 7.58 26.92 -23.33
CA TYR A 354 6.62 25.94 -23.80
C TYR A 354 5.62 25.39 -22.78
N GLY A 355 5.07 26.24 -21.93
CA GLY A 355 3.88 25.88 -21.19
C GLY A 355 4.08 25.04 -19.93
N VAL A 356 5.33 24.88 -19.48
CA VAL A 356 5.66 24.27 -18.19
C VAL A 356 6.67 25.18 -17.49
N GLY A 357 6.50 25.39 -16.19
CA GLY A 357 7.43 26.19 -15.40
C GLY A 357 8.84 25.60 -15.47
N ILE A 358 9.84 26.42 -15.80
CA ILE A 358 11.24 26.01 -15.80
C ILE A 358 11.98 26.81 -14.74
N ALA A 359 12.18 26.18 -13.60
CA ALA A 359 13.03 26.72 -12.57
C ALA A 359 14.52 26.45 -12.87
N LYS A 360 15.40 27.16 -12.17
CA LYS A 360 16.87 27.00 -12.24
C LYS A 360 17.48 27.00 -13.66
N SER A 361 16.80 27.61 -14.64
CA SER A 361 17.27 27.71 -16.03
C SER A 361 17.20 29.15 -16.56
N LEU A 362 17.96 29.42 -17.63
CA LEU A 362 17.86 30.65 -18.43
C LEU A 362 17.11 30.33 -19.72
N VAL A 363 16.12 31.16 -20.06
CA VAL A 363 15.49 31.18 -21.38
C VAL A 363 15.72 32.56 -22.01
N ALA A 364 16.48 32.59 -23.10
CA ALA A 364 16.83 33.82 -23.80
C ALA A 364 16.21 33.85 -25.19
N ILE A 365 15.72 35.02 -25.58
CA ILE A 365 15.19 35.34 -26.92
C ILE A 365 16.23 36.22 -27.60
N PHE A 366 16.76 35.79 -28.74
CA PHE A 366 17.71 36.56 -29.53
C PHE A 366 17.05 37.06 -30.80
N PHE A 367 17.29 38.32 -31.15
CA PHE A 367 16.77 38.96 -32.34
C PHE A 367 17.88 39.20 -33.36
N TYR A 368 17.58 39.02 -34.64
CA TYR A 368 18.54 39.08 -35.73
C TYR A 368 17.96 39.85 -36.91
N GLU A 369 18.85 40.53 -37.63
CA GLU A 369 18.60 41.04 -38.96
C GLU A 369 19.28 40.11 -39.97
N VAL A 370 18.56 39.75 -41.04
CA VAL A 370 19.05 38.84 -42.07
C VAL A 370 18.73 39.39 -43.45
N GLU A 371 19.67 39.22 -44.38
CA GLU A 371 19.47 39.61 -45.78
C GLU A 371 18.51 38.66 -46.48
N ASN A 372 18.70 37.35 -46.34
CA ASN A 372 17.79 36.33 -46.85
C ASN A 372 17.29 35.40 -45.74
N PHE A 373 16.07 34.89 -45.89
CA PHE A 373 15.46 33.95 -44.94
C PHE A 373 16.35 32.70 -44.70
N ASN A 374 16.93 32.16 -45.78
CA ASN A 374 17.71 30.91 -45.74
C ASN A 374 19.08 31.05 -45.05
N ASP A 375 19.55 32.28 -44.83
CA ASP A 375 20.80 32.56 -44.15
C ASP A 375 20.66 32.37 -42.63
N PHE A 376 19.42 32.38 -42.12
CA PHE A 376 19.12 32.11 -40.73
C PHE A 376 18.87 30.63 -40.48
N LYS A 377 19.74 30.01 -39.68
CA LYS A 377 19.57 28.62 -39.23
C LYS A 377 19.15 28.62 -37.76
N PRO A 378 17.85 28.66 -37.44
CA PRO A 378 17.42 28.52 -36.05
C PRO A 378 17.86 27.15 -35.53
N ARG A 379 18.22 27.10 -34.26
CA ARG A 379 18.61 25.86 -33.57
C ARG A 379 17.44 25.33 -32.76
N TYR A 380 16.83 26.20 -31.96
CA TYR A 380 15.77 25.79 -31.06
C TYR A 380 14.43 25.75 -31.79
N LEU A 381 14.12 26.76 -32.61
CA LEU A 381 12.93 26.75 -33.45
C LEU A 381 12.97 25.69 -34.57
N LYS A 382 14.14 25.15 -34.93
CA LYS A 382 14.25 24.06 -35.92
C LYS A 382 13.49 22.81 -35.50
N THR A 383 13.45 22.50 -34.21
CA THR A 383 12.69 21.37 -33.65
C THR A 383 11.34 21.80 -33.09
N PHE A 384 10.85 23.01 -33.44
CA PHE A 384 9.64 23.59 -32.86
C PHE A 384 8.43 22.67 -33.00
N ILE A 385 8.19 22.10 -34.19
CA ILE A 385 7.01 21.24 -34.42
C ILE A 385 7.00 20.04 -33.47
N GLN A 386 8.15 19.37 -33.33
CA GLN A 386 8.31 18.24 -32.42
C GLN A 386 8.07 18.66 -30.98
N LYS A 387 8.76 19.71 -30.52
CA LYS A 387 8.59 20.23 -29.15
C LYS A 387 7.15 20.65 -28.88
N TYR A 388 6.55 21.43 -29.77
CA TYR A 388 5.15 21.87 -29.66
C TYR A 388 4.20 20.68 -29.51
N SER A 389 4.41 19.62 -30.28
CA SER A 389 3.67 18.36 -30.14
C SER A 389 3.89 17.74 -28.76
N ASP A 390 5.15 17.55 -28.34
CA ASP A 390 5.48 16.94 -27.04
C ASP A 390 4.83 17.69 -25.87
N PHE A 391 4.86 19.03 -25.88
CA PHE A 391 4.23 19.88 -24.86
C PHE A 391 2.70 19.86 -24.94
N LYS A 392 2.11 19.90 -26.14
CA LYS A 392 0.65 19.82 -26.32
C LYS A 392 0.07 18.49 -25.81
N TYR A 393 0.80 17.39 -25.99
CA TYR A 393 0.38 16.06 -25.55
C TYR A 393 0.87 15.68 -24.14
N TYR A 394 1.74 16.47 -23.51
CA TYR A 394 2.30 16.16 -22.20
C TYR A 394 1.24 15.83 -21.14
N TYR A 395 0.27 16.73 -20.93
CA TYR A 395 -0.81 16.51 -19.95
C TYR A 395 -1.76 15.36 -20.35
N LEU A 396 -1.94 15.10 -21.64
CA LEU A 396 -2.69 13.93 -22.11
C LEU A 396 -1.94 12.63 -21.81
N ASN A 397 -0.62 12.61 -21.97
CA ASN A 397 0.23 11.46 -21.65
C ASN A 397 0.22 11.14 -20.15
N ILE A 398 0.26 12.16 -19.28
CA ILE A 398 0.13 11.96 -17.82
C ILE A 398 -1.22 11.29 -17.50
N ARG A 399 -2.33 11.79 -18.08
CA ARG A 399 -3.65 11.18 -17.88
C ARG A 399 -3.71 9.74 -18.41
N ALA A 400 -3.09 9.46 -19.55
CA ALA A 400 -3.00 8.12 -20.10
C ALA A 400 -2.20 7.19 -19.18
N GLN A 401 -1.05 7.63 -18.67
CA GLN A 401 -0.24 6.87 -17.70
C GLN A 401 -1.01 6.58 -16.41
N LYS A 402 -1.72 7.57 -15.87
CA LYS A 402 -2.60 7.40 -14.71
C LYS A 402 -3.68 6.34 -14.97
N LEU A 403 -4.32 6.36 -16.13
CA LEU A 403 -5.30 5.35 -16.53
C LEU A 403 -4.68 3.95 -16.71
N GLU A 404 -3.50 3.87 -17.31
CA GLU A 404 -2.78 2.61 -17.50
C GLU A 404 -2.40 1.98 -16.15
N MET A 405 -1.81 2.77 -15.23
CA MET A 405 -1.50 2.33 -13.87
C MET A 405 -2.74 1.87 -13.12
N THR A 406 -3.83 2.64 -13.17
CA THR A 406 -5.12 2.27 -12.56
C THR A 406 -5.64 0.95 -13.13
N ASN A 407 -5.54 0.74 -14.44
CA ASN A 407 -5.99 -0.51 -15.07
C ASN A 407 -5.14 -1.71 -14.65
N GLU A 408 -3.82 -1.57 -14.59
CA GLU A 408 -2.92 -2.64 -14.13
C GLU A 408 -3.16 -2.99 -12.66
N ILE A 409 -3.34 -1.98 -11.78
CA ILE A 409 -3.69 -2.22 -10.38
C ILE A 409 -5.06 -2.91 -10.27
N ASN A 410 -6.06 -2.47 -11.03
CA ASN A 410 -7.37 -3.13 -11.06
C ASN A 410 -7.28 -4.59 -11.52
N LYS A 411 -6.44 -4.92 -12.51
CA LYS A 411 -6.18 -6.31 -12.92
C LYS A 411 -5.56 -7.13 -11.79
N ILE A 412 -4.60 -6.57 -11.05
CA ILE A 412 -3.98 -7.23 -9.89
C ILE A 412 -5.04 -7.50 -8.83
N ILE A 413 -5.83 -6.49 -8.47
CA ILE A 413 -6.94 -6.62 -7.50
C ILE A 413 -7.92 -7.69 -7.94
N LEU A 414 -8.38 -7.69 -9.20
CA LEU A 414 -9.34 -8.68 -9.72
C LEU A 414 -8.77 -10.10 -9.69
N ASN A 415 -7.50 -10.29 -10.04
CA ASN A 415 -6.84 -11.58 -9.98
C ASN A 415 -6.73 -12.08 -8.52
N GLN A 416 -6.37 -11.21 -7.59
CA GLN A 416 -6.24 -11.56 -6.18
C GLN A 416 -7.60 -11.81 -5.53
N LEU A 417 -8.65 -11.05 -5.90
CA LEU A 417 -10.03 -11.33 -5.51
C LEU A 417 -10.49 -12.70 -6.03
N LYS A 418 -10.22 -13.03 -7.30
CA LYS A 418 -10.56 -14.34 -7.88
C LYS A 418 -9.89 -15.50 -7.12
N GLN A 419 -8.61 -15.35 -6.78
CA GLN A 419 -7.89 -16.34 -5.96
C GLN A 419 -8.52 -16.48 -4.57
N ASN A 420 -8.77 -15.36 -3.90
CA ASN A 420 -9.39 -15.32 -2.58
C ASN A 420 -10.81 -15.94 -2.58
N THR A 421 -11.63 -15.69 -3.61
CA THR A 421 -12.95 -16.33 -3.73
C THR A 421 -12.83 -17.85 -3.84
N SER A 422 -11.87 -18.35 -4.63
CA SER A 422 -11.64 -19.80 -4.73
C SER A 422 -11.16 -20.41 -3.40
N GLU A 423 -10.37 -19.69 -2.61
CA GLU A 423 -9.96 -20.12 -1.27
C GLU A 423 -11.13 -20.15 -0.28
N ILE A 424 -12.02 -19.15 -0.34
CA ILE A 424 -13.25 -19.10 0.47
C ILE A 424 -14.16 -20.29 0.15
N ASP A 425 -14.36 -20.62 -1.13
CA ASP A 425 -15.19 -21.77 -1.53
C ASP A 425 -14.63 -23.09 -1.00
N LYS A 426 -13.31 -23.30 -1.15
CA LYS A 426 -12.62 -24.47 -0.59
C LYS A 426 -12.76 -24.56 0.92
N ASN A 427 -12.53 -23.46 1.64
CA ASN A 427 -12.67 -23.44 3.09
C ASN A 427 -14.10 -23.71 3.53
N THR A 428 -15.10 -23.17 2.81
CA THR A 428 -16.53 -23.41 3.10
C THR A 428 -16.88 -24.89 2.97
N SER A 429 -16.42 -25.57 1.92
CA SER A 429 -16.66 -27.02 1.76
C SER A 429 -16.07 -27.85 2.90
N ILE A 430 -14.87 -27.51 3.37
CA ILE A 430 -14.18 -28.24 4.43
C ILE A 430 -14.79 -27.95 5.80
N PHE A 431 -15.21 -26.72 6.06
CA PHE A 431 -15.95 -26.43 7.29
C PHE A 431 -17.24 -27.25 7.35
N LYS A 432 -17.93 -27.43 6.22
CA LYS A 432 -19.11 -28.31 6.17
C LYS A 432 -18.77 -29.75 6.57
N GLU A 433 -17.68 -30.31 6.05
CA GLU A 433 -17.21 -31.66 6.44
C GLU A 433 -16.88 -31.74 7.95
N ILE A 434 -16.17 -30.73 8.49
CA ILE A 434 -15.86 -30.67 9.92
C ILE A 434 -17.13 -30.59 10.77
N PHE A 435 -18.13 -29.80 10.35
CA PHE A 435 -19.41 -29.72 11.05
C PHE A 435 -20.16 -31.06 11.05
N GLU A 436 -20.14 -31.78 9.93
CA GLU A 436 -20.73 -33.12 9.83
C GLU A 436 -20.01 -34.14 10.75
N GLU A 437 -18.67 -34.11 10.80
CA GLU A 437 -17.88 -34.95 11.70
C GLU A 437 -18.12 -34.62 13.18
N LEU A 438 -18.23 -33.32 13.53
CA LEU A 438 -18.56 -32.89 14.89
C LEU A 438 -19.96 -33.33 15.32
N GLU A 439 -20.94 -33.29 14.42
CA GLU A 439 -22.28 -33.84 14.70
C GLU A 439 -22.24 -35.36 14.93
N ASN A 440 -21.41 -36.10 14.19
CA ASN A 440 -21.24 -37.54 14.40
C ASN A 440 -20.58 -37.85 15.76
N ILE A 441 -19.57 -37.06 16.16
CA ILE A 441 -18.95 -37.16 17.49
C ILE A 441 -19.99 -36.84 18.57
N ARG A 442 -20.77 -35.77 18.40
CA ARG A 442 -21.82 -35.36 19.35
C ARG A 442 -22.82 -36.50 19.56
N ARG A 443 -23.31 -37.11 18.49
CA ARG A 443 -24.22 -38.28 18.55
C ARG A 443 -23.59 -39.45 19.30
N SER A 444 -22.34 -39.79 18.96
CA SER A 444 -21.60 -40.88 19.62
C SER A 444 -21.42 -40.64 21.12
N LEU A 445 -21.12 -39.40 21.53
CA LEU A 445 -21.02 -39.01 22.93
C LEU A 445 -22.35 -39.15 23.66
N THR A 446 -23.47 -38.77 23.04
CA THR A 446 -24.81 -38.97 23.61
C THR A 446 -25.10 -40.45 23.83
N THR A 447 -24.85 -41.30 22.81
CA THR A 447 -25.03 -42.75 22.93
C THR A 447 -24.15 -43.38 24.01
N ILE A 448 -22.90 -42.93 24.14
CA ILE A 448 -22.00 -43.38 25.22
C ILE A 448 -22.55 -42.95 26.57
N SER A 449 -22.99 -41.70 26.72
CA SER A 449 -23.53 -41.20 27.99
C SER A 449 -24.75 -42.00 28.44
N GLU A 450 -25.67 -42.29 27.52
CA GLU A 450 -26.85 -43.13 27.79
C GLU A 450 -26.45 -44.57 28.17
N SER A 451 -25.58 -45.17 27.37
CA SER A 451 -25.09 -46.55 27.61
C SER A 451 -24.34 -46.64 28.93
N PHE A 452 -23.53 -45.64 29.26
CA PHE A 452 -22.74 -45.57 30.49
C PHE A 452 -23.66 -45.43 31.71
N THR A 453 -24.70 -44.58 31.63
CA THR A 453 -25.71 -44.45 32.69
C THR A 453 -26.44 -45.78 32.94
N ASN A 454 -26.82 -46.49 31.87
CA ASN A 454 -27.44 -47.81 31.98
C ASN A 454 -26.48 -48.84 32.59
N PHE A 455 -25.19 -48.79 32.21
CA PHE A 455 -24.15 -49.65 32.74
C PHE A 455 -23.86 -49.38 34.22
N THR A 456 -23.79 -48.11 34.65
CA THR A 456 -23.60 -47.77 36.06
C THR A 456 -24.79 -48.21 36.91
N ASN A 457 -26.03 -48.04 36.43
CA ASN A 457 -27.22 -48.54 37.12
C ASN A 457 -27.19 -50.07 37.25
N TYR A 458 -26.74 -50.78 36.22
CA TYR A 458 -26.56 -52.23 36.26
C TYR A 458 -25.47 -52.65 37.25
N LEU A 459 -24.35 -51.93 37.30
CA LEU A 459 -23.28 -52.20 38.28
C LEU A 459 -23.74 -51.96 39.71
N GLU A 460 -24.44 -50.85 39.97
CA GLU A 460 -24.94 -50.51 41.31
C GLU A 460 -25.94 -51.56 41.84
N TYR A 461 -26.81 -52.08 40.97
CA TYR A 461 -27.75 -53.16 41.32
C TYR A 461 -27.04 -54.48 41.67
N ASN A 462 -25.96 -54.85 40.98
CA ASN A 462 -25.33 -56.16 41.11
C ASN A 462 -24.14 -56.21 42.08
N LEU A 463 -23.39 -55.11 42.26
CA LEU A 463 -22.23 -55.08 43.17
C LEU A 463 -22.60 -55.26 44.65
N TYR A 464 -23.83 -54.91 45.05
CA TYR A 464 -24.34 -55.15 46.40
C TYR A 464 -24.42 -56.65 46.77
N GLN A 465 -24.36 -57.55 45.78
CA GLN A 465 -24.57 -58.99 45.95
C GLN A 465 -23.29 -59.84 45.81
N SER A 466 -22.13 -59.25 45.46
CA SER A 466 -21.01 -60.01 44.88
C SER A 466 -19.72 -60.07 45.69
N GLU A 467 -19.51 -59.24 46.72
CA GLU A 467 -18.20 -59.17 47.41
C GLU A 467 -17.90 -60.43 48.26
N GLU A 468 -18.92 -61.09 48.80
CA GLU A 468 -18.79 -62.30 49.61
C GLU A 468 -18.70 -63.60 48.79
N LYS A 469 -19.12 -63.59 47.52
CA LYS A 469 -19.39 -64.83 46.73
C LYS A 469 -18.18 -65.44 46.03
N MET A 470 -17.12 -64.66 45.73
CA MET A 470 -15.99 -65.15 44.91
C MET A 470 -15.08 -66.17 45.61
N ASN A 471 -14.98 -66.16 46.94
CA ASN A 471 -14.13 -67.12 47.66
C ASN A 471 -14.81 -68.47 47.93
N LEU A 472 -16.15 -68.54 47.80
CA LEU A 472 -16.95 -69.71 48.13
C LEU A 472 -16.81 -70.88 47.14
N GLU A 473 -16.44 -70.66 45.88
CA GLU A 473 -16.40 -71.75 44.87
C GLU A 473 -15.38 -72.84 45.20
N LYS A 474 -14.17 -72.45 45.63
CA LYS A 474 -13.12 -73.40 46.00
C LYS A 474 -13.49 -74.16 47.28
N GLU A 475 -14.12 -73.48 48.23
CA GLU A 475 -14.57 -74.07 49.48
C GLU A 475 -15.74 -75.05 49.26
N VAL A 476 -16.66 -74.73 48.34
CA VAL A 476 -17.78 -75.60 47.94
C VAL A 476 -17.30 -76.93 47.36
N GLN A 477 -16.34 -76.92 46.42
CA GLN A 477 -15.81 -78.17 45.85
C GLN A 477 -15.12 -79.03 46.91
N SER A 478 -14.39 -78.42 47.84
CA SER A 478 -13.75 -79.14 48.94
C SER A 478 -14.78 -79.75 49.90
N SER A 479 -15.88 -79.04 50.16
CA SER A 479 -16.96 -79.48 51.06
C SER A 479 -17.76 -80.65 50.49
N LEU A 480 -18.03 -80.67 49.17
CA LEU A 480 -18.67 -81.81 48.51
C LEU A 480 -17.86 -83.10 48.66
N LYS A 481 -16.53 -83.00 48.49
CA LYS A 481 -15.63 -84.16 48.63
C LYS A 481 -15.63 -84.72 50.06
N ASN A 482 -15.72 -83.86 51.07
CA ASN A 482 -15.79 -84.27 52.47
C ASN A 482 -17.14 -84.96 52.79
N ILE A 483 -18.23 -84.55 52.13
CA ILE A 483 -19.55 -85.16 52.31
C ILE A 483 -19.59 -86.59 51.75
N ASP A 484 -18.97 -86.85 50.60
CA ASP A 484 -18.90 -88.21 50.03
C ASP A 484 -18.16 -89.18 50.97
N GLN A 485 -17.12 -88.70 51.66
CA GLN A 485 -16.41 -89.47 52.66
C GLN A 485 -17.28 -89.74 53.90
N LEU A 486 -18.06 -88.75 54.35
CA LEU A 486 -18.99 -88.93 55.47
C LEU A 486 -20.07 -89.96 55.17
N ASN A 487 -20.68 -89.95 53.98
CA ASN A 487 -21.68 -90.94 53.59
C ASN A 487 -21.11 -92.37 53.64
N SER A 488 -19.87 -92.56 53.17
CA SER A 488 -19.20 -93.86 53.21
C SER A 488 -18.98 -94.38 54.64
N ILE A 489 -18.74 -93.48 55.60
CA ILE A 489 -18.60 -93.83 57.02
C ILE A 489 -19.96 -94.16 57.63
N LEU A 490 -21.02 -93.41 57.30
CA LEU A 490 -22.37 -93.68 57.78
C LEU A 490 -22.89 -95.03 57.31
N ASP A 491 -22.63 -95.42 56.06
CA ASP A 491 -22.98 -96.75 55.53
C ASP A 491 -22.29 -97.88 56.31
N LEU A 492 -21.01 -97.68 56.66
CA LEU A 492 -20.25 -98.62 57.48
C LEU A 492 -20.85 -98.77 58.88
N ILE A 493 -21.19 -97.65 59.54
CA ILE A 493 -21.80 -97.65 60.87
C ILE A 493 -23.20 -98.28 60.82
N SER A 494 -23.96 -98.04 59.74
CA SER A 494 -25.27 -98.66 59.52
C SER A 494 -25.15 -100.19 59.43
N GLY A 495 -24.16 -100.68 58.68
CA GLY A 495 -23.85 -102.10 58.62
C GLY A 495 -23.41 -102.70 59.96
N ILE A 496 -22.62 -101.97 60.75
CA ILE A 496 -22.23 -102.39 62.11
C ILE A 496 -23.44 -102.47 63.03
N ALA A 497 -24.32 -101.47 62.98
CA ALA A 497 -25.55 -101.46 63.76
C ALA A 497 -26.42 -102.67 63.36
N GLU A 498 -26.69 -102.89 62.08
CA GLU A 498 -27.49 -104.03 61.62
C GLU A 498 -26.91 -105.39 62.07
N GLN A 499 -25.59 -105.56 61.97
CA GLN A 499 -24.90 -106.73 62.50
C GLN A 499 -25.04 -106.86 64.02
N THR A 500 -24.92 -105.75 64.76
CA THR A 500 -25.08 -105.70 66.22
C THR A 500 -26.51 -106.06 66.64
N SER A 501 -27.51 -105.61 65.88
CA SER A 501 -28.92 -106.00 66.06
C SER A 501 -29.11 -107.50 65.88
N LEU A 502 -28.56 -108.08 64.80
CA LEU A 502 -28.60 -109.52 64.54
C LEU A 502 -27.88 -110.35 65.62
N LEU A 503 -26.72 -109.90 66.08
CA LEU A 503 -25.98 -110.51 67.19
C LEU A 503 -26.80 -110.47 68.48
N SER A 504 -27.42 -109.33 68.79
CA SER A 504 -28.27 -109.16 69.97
C SER A 504 -29.51 -110.06 69.91
N LEU A 505 -30.12 -110.23 68.73
CA LEU A 505 -31.25 -111.11 68.50
C LEU A 505 -30.85 -112.57 68.73
N ASN A 506 -29.73 -113.02 68.16
CA ASN A 506 -29.21 -114.36 68.37
C ASN A 506 -28.87 -114.62 69.85
N ALA A 507 -28.28 -113.64 70.54
CA ALA A 507 -28.01 -113.71 71.97
C ALA A 507 -29.30 -113.77 72.80
N GLY A 508 -30.34 -113.02 72.41
CA GLY A 508 -31.66 -113.03 73.06
C GLY A 508 -32.37 -114.38 72.89
N ILE A 509 -32.31 -114.98 71.71
CA ILE A 509 -32.84 -116.33 71.43
C ILE A 509 -32.15 -117.36 72.32
N GLU A 510 -30.82 -117.32 72.42
CA GLU A 510 -30.07 -118.32 73.20
C GLU A 510 -30.21 -118.11 74.71
N ALA A 511 -30.37 -116.86 75.15
CA ALA A 511 -30.74 -116.52 76.52
C ALA A 511 -32.14 -117.06 76.91
N ALA A 512 -33.11 -117.02 75.99
CA ALA A 512 -34.43 -117.64 76.20
C ALA A 512 -34.33 -119.18 76.28
N ARG A 513 -33.43 -119.78 75.50
CA ARG A 513 -33.15 -121.22 75.46
C ARG A 513 -32.53 -121.76 76.75
N ALA A 514 -31.68 -120.97 77.41
CA ALA A 514 -31.05 -121.31 78.69
C ALA A 514 -31.98 -121.19 79.92
N GLY A 515 -33.24 -120.79 79.73
CA GLY A 515 -34.27 -120.75 80.78
C GLY A 515 -33.89 -119.85 81.96
N LYS A 516 -34.03 -120.35 83.21
CA LYS A 516 -33.76 -119.54 84.43
C LYS A 516 -32.31 -119.06 84.54
N LEU A 517 -31.33 -119.76 83.96
CA LEU A 517 -29.91 -119.37 83.97
C LEU A 517 -29.59 -118.23 82.98
N GLY A 518 -30.44 -118.03 81.95
CA GLY A 518 -30.20 -117.05 80.88
C GLY A 518 -30.77 -115.64 81.10
N ARG A 519 -31.47 -115.37 82.22
CA ARG A 519 -32.17 -114.08 82.44
C ARG A 519 -31.25 -112.85 82.39
N GLY A 520 -30.04 -112.93 82.93
CA GLY A 520 -29.08 -111.82 82.88
C GLY A 520 -28.62 -111.50 81.45
N PHE A 521 -28.40 -112.55 80.64
CA PHE A 521 -28.02 -112.41 79.23
C PHE A 521 -29.17 -111.87 78.38
N ALA A 522 -30.42 -112.23 78.66
CA ALA A 522 -31.59 -111.72 77.94
C ALA A 522 -31.74 -110.19 78.09
N VAL A 523 -31.48 -109.64 79.28
CA VAL A 523 -31.51 -108.19 79.53
C VAL A 523 -30.40 -107.48 78.75
N VAL A 524 -29.19 -108.02 78.73
CA VAL A 524 -28.08 -107.44 77.96
C VAL A 524 -28.36 -107.50 76.46
N ALA A 525 -28.91 -108.62 75.97
CA ALA A 525 -29.29 -108.77 74.57
C ALA A 525 -30.36 -107.74 74.15
N ASP A 526 -31.40 -107.53 74.95
CA ASP A 526 -32.41 -106.50 74.67
C ASP A 526 -31.82 -105.08 74.73
N GLU A 527 -30.88 -104.81 75.63
CA GLU A 527 -30.23 -103.49 75.73
C GLU A 527 -29.29 -103.22 74.54
N VAL A 528 -28.57 -104.24 74.06
CA VAL A 528 -27.75 -104.15 72.83
C VAL A 528 -28.64 -103.98 71.59
N ARG A 529 -29.80 -104.65 71.54
CA ARG A 529 -30.78 -104.46 70.46
C ARG A 529 -31.28 -103.02 70.41
N LYS A 530 -31.70 -102.48 71.55
CA LYS A 530 -32.12 -101.07 71.66
C LYS A 530 -31.00 -100.10 71.31
N LEU A 531 -29.76 -100.38 71.71
CA LEU A 531 -28.60 -99.54 71.36
C LEU A 531 -28.38 -99.52 69.84
N SER A 532 -28.52 -100.67 69.19
CA SER A 532 -28.44 -100.78 67.74
C SER A 532 -29.57 -100.05 67.02
N GLU A 533 -30.82 -100.19 67.50
CA GLU A 533 -31.98 -99.48 66.95
C GLU A 533 -31.82 -97.96 67.11
N ASN A 534 -31.36 -97.49 68.28
CA ASN A 534 -31.05 -96.08 68.51
C ASN A 534 -29.90 -95.59 67.62
N THR A 535 -28.90 -96.43 67.35
CA THR A 535 -27.80 -96.09 66.43
C THR A 535 -28.31 -95.94 65.01
N GLN A 536 -29.16 -96.84 64.51
CA GLN A 536 -29.80 -96.71 63.20
C GLN A 536 -30.68 -95.47 63.09
N MET A 537 -31.42 -95.12 64.15
CA MET A 537 -32.24 -93.92 64.20
C MET A 537 -31.38 -92.64 64.12
N GLY A 538 -30.28 -92.58 64.88
CA GLY A 538 -29.32 -91.46 64.83
C GLY A 538 -28.61 -91.33 63.47
N LEU A 539 -28.33 -92.45 62.79
CA LEU A 539 -27.80 -92.43 61.42
C LEU A 539 -28.81 -91.85 60.42
N GLY A 540 -30.10 -92.17 60.57
CA GLY A 540 -31.16 -91.57 59.75
C GLY A 540 -31.26 -90.05 59.91
N GLU A 541 -31.10 -89.53 61.13
CA GLU A 541 -31.04 -88.09 61.39
C GLU A 541 -29.79 -87.44 60.76
N MET A 542 -28.63 -88.10 60.85
CA MET A 542 -27.39 -87.63 60.20
C MET A 542 -27.50 -87.59 58.67
N GLU A 543 -28.12 -88.61 58.06
CA GLU A 543 -28.36 -88.65 56.62
C GLU A 543 -29.28 -87.48 56.18
N GLY A 544 -30.29 -87.15 56.99
CA GLY A 544 -31.14 -85.98 56.82
C GLY A 544 -30.35 -84.65 56.88
N ALA A 545 -29.48 -84.50 57.88
CA ALA A 545 -28.64 -83.31 58.03
C ALA A 545 -27.65 -83.14 56.86
N ILE A 546 -27.03 -84.23 56.38
CA ILE A 546 -26.14 -84.19 55.21
C ILE A 546 -26.89 -83.78 53.94
N LYS A 547 -28.11 -84.28 53.73
CA LYS A 547 -28.95 -83.86 52.59
C LYS A 547 -29.21 -82.35 52.59
N LEU A 548 -29.45 -81.75 53.76
CA LEU A 548 -29.60 -80.31 53.89
C LEU A 548 -28.31 -79.55 53.56
N VAL A 549 -27.15 -80.03 54.01
CA VAL A 549 -25.85 -79.43 53.69
C VAL A 549 -25.56 -79.49 52.19
N ILE A 550 -25.84 -80.63 51.53
CA ILE A 550 -25.72 -80.78 50.08
C ILE A 550 -26.60 -79.76 49.34
N GLN A 551 -27.85 -79.59 49.79
CA GLN A 551 -28.77 -78.61 49.19
C GLN A 551 -28.27 -77.17 49.33
N ILE A 552 -27.73 -76.80 50.51
CA ILE A 552 -27.12 -75.48 50.74
C ILE A 552 -25.93 -75.26 49.81
N ILE A 553 -25.03 -76.24 49.70
CA ILE A 553 -23.86 -76.16 48.83
C ILE A 553 -24.26 -76.05 47.34
N GLN A 554 -25.26 -76.80 46.89
CA GLN A 554 -25.78 -76.70 45.53
C GLN A 554 -26.41 -75.33 45.24
N SER A 555 -27.08 -74.73 46.23
CA SER A 555 -27.63 -73.38 46.13
C SER A 555 -26.51 -72.33 45.99
N ILE A 556 -25.44 -72.46 46.77
CA ILE A 556 -24.26 -71.59 46.70
C ILE A 556 -23.56 -71.74 45.32
N ALA A 557 -23.37 -72.97 44.84
CA ALA A 557 -22.75 -73.22 43.53
C ALA A 557 -23.55 -72.59 42.38
N LYS A 558 -24.89 -72.68 42.43
CA LYS A 558 -25.77 -72.01 41.46
C LYS A 558 -25.64 -70.50 41.50
N SER A 559 -25.62 -69.91 42.71
CA SER A 559 -25.45 -68.46 42.89
C SER A 559 -24.08 -67.95 42.45
N SER A 560 -23.03 -68.78 42.53
CA SER A 560 -21.69 -68.37 42.11
C SER A 560 -21.52 -68.39 40.58
N ASN A 561 -22.11 -69.40 39.93
CA ASN A 561 -22.10 -69.48 38.48
C ASN A 561 -22.81 -68.28 37.81
N SER A 562 -23.91 -67.79 38.42
CA SER A 562 -24.56 -66.55 37.96
C SER A 562 -23.66 -65.31 38.12
N SER A 563 -22.93 -65.18 39.23
CA SER A 563 -21.99 -64.06 39.42
C SER A 563 -20.84 -64.07 38.41
N THR A 564 -20.35 -65.24 38.01
CA THR A 564 -19.33 -65.35 36.95
C THR A 564 -19.86 -64.90 35.59
N GLN A 565 -21.13 -65.18 35.27
CA GLN A 565 -21.76 -64.71 34.04
C GLN A 565 -21.95 -63.19 34.04
N GLU A 566 -22.35 -62.61 35.17
CA GLU A 566 -22.47 -61.16 35.35
C GLU A 566 -21.11 -60.45 35.16
N MET A 567 -20.02 -61.00 35.71
CA MET A 567 -18.67 -60.44 35.50
C MET A 567 -18.22 -60.48 34.04
N ASN A 568 -18.55 -61.54 33.30
CA ASN A 568 -18.25 -61.60 31.87
C ASN A 568 -19.02 -60.52 31.09
N PHE A 569 -20.29 -60.29 31.42
CA PHE A 569 -21.09 -59.22 30.83
C PHE A 569 -20.49 -57.84 31.12
N ILE A 570 -20.05 -57.59 32.36
CA ILE A 570 -19.36 -56.36 32.76
C ILE A 570 -18.09 -56.16 31.92
N ARG A 571 -17.25 -57.19 31.82
CA ARG A 571 -16.01 -57.15 31.03
C ARG A 571 -16.27 -56.82 29.56
N ASP A 572 -17.27 -57.46 28.95
CA ASP A 572 -17.59 -57.26 27.54
C ASP A 572 -18.10 -55.84 27.28
N LYS A 573 -18.95 -55.30 28.15
CA LYS A 573 -19.42 -53.92 28.06
C LYS A 573 -18.29 -52.90 28.28
N SER A 574 -17.39 -53.13 29.24
CA SER A 574 -16.20 -52.28 29.41
C SER A 574 -15.27 -52.29 28.19
N ASN A 575 -15.11 -53.44 27.52
CA ASN A 575 -14.35 -53.54 26.27
C ASN A 575 -15.03 -52.78 25.11
N GLU A 576 -16.36 -52.84 25.03
CA GLU A 576 -17.14 -52.07 24.06
C GLU A 576 -16.96 -50.56 24.26
N PHE A 577 -17.08 -50.05 25.49
CA PHE A 577 -16.81 -48.64 25.81
C PHE A 577 -15.39 -48.22 25.44
N SER A 578 -14.40 -49.04 25.76
CA SER A 578 -12.99 -48.75 25.47
C SER A 578 -12.75 -48.58 23.96
N LYS A 579 -13.41 -49.39 23.12
CA LYS A 579 -13.34 -49.25 21.65
C LYS A 579 -14.00 -47.96 21.16
N ILE A 580 -15.21 -47.64 21.65
CA ILE A 580 -15.92 -46.43 21.22
C ILE A 580 -15.16 -45.16 21.64
N ILE A 581 -14.63 -45.13 22.87
CA ILE A 581 -13.80 -44.01 23.36
C ILE A 581 -12.52 -43.88 22.52
N SER A 582 -11.88 -44.99 22.16
CA SER A 582 -10.69 -44.96 21.30
C SER A 582 -11.00 -44.37 19.92
N ASN A 583 -12.14 -44.75 19.33
CA ASN A 583 -12.58 -44.18 18.06
C ASN A 583 -12.87 -42.67 18.18
N LEU A 584 -13.53 -42.25 19.26
CA LEU A 584 -13.79 -40.83 19.54
C LEU A 584 -12.50 -40.01 19.68
N ILE A 585 -11.50 -40.53 20.39
CA ILE A 585 -10.20 -39.86 20.54
C ILE A 585 -9.52 -39.70 19.17
N ASN A 586 -9.59 -40.73 18.31
CA ASN A 586 -9.03 -40.66 16.97
C ASN A 586 -9.76 -39.63 16.09
N SER A 587 -11.09 -39.65 16.04
CA SER A 587 -11.87 -38.65 15.30
C SER A 587 -11.63 -37.23 15.82
N GLY A 588 -11.53 -37.06 17.14
CA GLY A 588 -11.19 -35.76 17.75
C GLY A 588 -9.80 -35.26 17.35
N LYS A 589 -8.82 -36.16 17.24
CA LYS A 589 -7.48 -35.81 16.72
C LYS A 589 -7.52 -35.39 15.25
N GLU A 590 -8.21 -36.15 14.39
CA GLU A 590 -8.33 -35.81 12.96
C GLU A 590 -8.97 -34.43 12.76
N ILE A 591 -10.04 -34.12 13.49
CA ILE A 591 -10.67 -32.78 13.44
C ILE A 591 -9.70 -31.71 13.93
N SER A 592 -8.98 -31.97 15.03
CA SER A 592 -7.99 -31.01 15.55
C SER A 592 -6.90 -30.70 14.54
N ASP A 593 -6.40 -31.72 13.83
CA ASP A 593 -5.35 -31.55 12.82
C ASP A 593 -5.87 -30.82 11.58
N LYS A 594 -7.08 -31.16 11.09
CA LYS A 594 -7.77 -30.41 10.02
C LYS A 594 -7.95 -28.93 10.39
N LEU A 595 -8.39 -28.64 11.63
CA LEU A 595 -8.56 -27.27 12.12
C LEU A 595 -7.23 -26.51 12.21
N LYS A 596 -6.17 -27.13 12.71
CA LYS A 596 -4.83 -26.52 12.77
C LYS A 596 -4.30 -26.17 11.38
N GLN A 597 -4.42 -27.08 10.42
CA GLN A 597 -3.99 -26.83 9.05
C GLN A 597 -4.72 -25.62 8.44
N ARG A 598 -6.03 -25.50 8.70
CA ARG A 598 -6.87 -24.39 8.19
C ARG A 598 -6.61 -23.06 8.88
N SER A 599 -6.27 -23.06 10.16
CA SER A 599 -5.88 -21.84 10.88
C SER A 599 -4.68 -21.14 10.23
N ASN A 600 -3.71 -21.90 9.71
CA ASN A 600 -2.57 -21.33 8.99
C ASN A 600 -2.98 -20.67 7.67
N VAL A 601 -3.87 -21.31 6.89
CA VAL A 601 -4.42 -20.72 5.65
C VAL A 601 -5.20 -19.43 5.94
N GLY A 602 -5.88 -19.34 7.07
CA GLY A 602 -6.56 -18.11 7.50
C GLY A 602 -5.62 -16.91 7.67
N LYS A 603 -4.37 -17.13 8.09
CA LYS A 603 -3.35 -16.07 8.20
C LYS A 603 -2.89 -15.58 6.83
N ASP A 604 -2.72 -16.51 5.87
CA ASP A 604 -2.36 -16.17 4.50
C ASP A 604 -3.48 -15.37 3.82
N PHE A 605 -4.73 -15.75 4.05
CA PHE A 605 -5.90 -15.00 3.61
C PHE A 605 -5.93 -13.58 4.19
N GLU A 606 -5.69 -13.42 5.50
CA GLU A 606 -5.61 -12.10 6.14
C GLU A 606 -4.52 -11.22 5.53
N LYS A 607 -3.34 -11.80 5.24
CA LYS A 607 -2.25 -11.11 4.55
C LYS A 607 -2.66 -10.65 3.15
N ASN A 608 -3.35 -11.51 2.38
CA ASN A 608 -3.84 -11.17 1.04
C ASN A 608 -4.89 -10.06 1.08
N VAL A 609 -5.80 -10.08 2.05
CA VAL A 609 -6.80 -9.01 2.25
C VAL A 609 -6.14 -7.68 2.62
N ASN A 610 -5.12 -7.71 3.49
CA ASN A 610 -4.37 -6.49 3.82
C ASN A 610 -3.62 -5.92 2.61
N GLN A 611 -3.07 -6.78 1.75
CA GLN A 611 -2.45 -6.32 0.50
C GLN A 611 -3.45 -5.68 -0.46
N LEU A 612 -4.68 -6.20 -0.54
CA LEU A 612 -5.76 -5.58 -1.33
C LEU A 612 -6.08 -4.16 -0.84
N LYS A 613 -6.13 -3.94 0.47
CA LYS A 613 -6.33 -2.59 1.04
C LYS A 613 -5.21 -1.63 0.63
N CYS A 614 -3.96 -2.10 0.60
CA CYS A 614 -2.85 -1.27 0.11
C CYS A 614 -3.04 -0.84 -1.35
N TYR A 615 -3.52 -1.74 -2.22
CA TYR A 615 -3.81 -1.38 -3.61
C TYR A 615 -4.99 -0.42 -3.74
N GLU A 616 -6.01 -0.56 -2.90
CA GLU A 616 -7.14 0.37 -2.84
C GLU A 616 -6.69 1.78 -2.43
N ASP A 617 -5.84 1.89 -1.41
CA ASP A 617 -5.25 3.17 -0.97
C ASP A 617 -4.42 3.82 -2.09
N VAL A 618 -3.64 3.03 -2.83
CA VAL A 618 -2.88 3.50 -3.99
C VAL A 618 -3.81 4.02 -5.08
N LEU A 619 -4.91 3.32 -5.40
CA LEU A 619 -5.90 3.78 -6.36
C LEU A 619 -6.60 5.06 -5.92
N ALA A 620 -6.92 5.20 -4.64
CA ALA A 620 -7.51 6.41 -4.09
C ALA A 620 -6.60 7.61 -4.29
N LYS A 621 -5.29 7.47 -3.98
CA LYS A 621 -4.27 8.51 -4.18
C LYS A 621 -4.03 8.83 -5.65
N LEU A 622 -3.93 7.82 -6.51
CA LEU A 622 -3.78 8.02 -7.95
C LEU A 622 -4.96 8.82 -8.50
N ASN A 623 -6.19 8.51 -8.10
CA ASN A 623 -7.40 9.17 -8.59
C ASN A 623 -7.72 10.52 -7.92
N GLN A 624 -6.90 11.00 -6.98
CA GLN A 624 -7.00 12.38 -6.50
C GLN A 624 -6.63 13.35 -7.65
N TYR A 625 -7.54 14.31 -7.88
CA TYR A 625 -7.50 15.40 -8.86
C TYR A 625 -7.50 14.99 -10.35
#